data_AF-W9X3C9-F1
#
_entry.id   AF-W9X3C9-F1
#
_cell.length_a   1.000
_cell.length_b   1.000
_cell.length_c   1.000
_cell.angle_alpha   90.00
_cell.angle_beta   90.00
_cell.angle_gamma   90.00
#
_symmetry.space_group_name_H-M   'P 1'
#
loop_
_entity.id
_entity.type
_entity.pdbx_description
1 polymer ?
#
loop_
_entity_poly.entity_id
_entity_poly.type
_entity_poly.pdbx_seq_one_letter_code
_entity_poly.pdbx_strand_id
1 'polypeptide(L)'
;MVAIGSLLFCDACGSLLPRIVPGENKDDMVKCDDCFQYTKDTSSKVITSKSKPSAFPSPLRAKHSEVQAINAEDLQVEAVISRECPECHRPEMFYHTKQLRSADEGTTVFYRCECGFKDVQNN
;
A
#
# COMPACT_ATOMS: atom_id res chain seq x y z
N MET A 1 -32.01 15.51 -11.25
CA MET A 1 -31.38 14.29 -10.68
C MET A 1 -30.98 14.61 -9.25
N VAL A 2 -31.65 14.10 -8.21
CA VAL A 2 -31.47 14.66 -6.85
C VAL A 2 -31.21 13.59 -5.76
N ALA A 3 -30.76 12.41 -6.16
CA ALA A 3 -30.20 11.42 -5.24
C ALA A 3 -28.80 10.95 -5.69
N ILE A 4 -27.80 11.15 -4.83
CA ILE A 4 -26.42 10.67 -4.99
C ILE A 4 -26.19 9.55 -3.96
N GLY A 5 -26.09 8.31 -4.43
CA GLY A 5 -26.07 7.15 -3.53
C GLY A 5 -27.36 7.07 -2.72
N SER A 6 -27.25 7.15 -1.39
CA SER A 6 -28.37 7.11 -0.43
C SER A 6 -28.81 8.51 0.02
N LEU A 7 -28.10 9.55 -0.39
CA LEU A 7 -28.35 10.91 0.04
C LEU A 7 -29.30 11.58 -0.95
N LEU A 8 -30.32 12.27 -0.41
CA LEU A 8 -31.29 13.05 -1.15
C LEU A 8 -31.01 14.54 -0.92
N PHE A 9 -31.00 15.35 -1.97
CA PHE A 9 -30.82 16.79 -1.88
C PHE A 9 -32.13 17.52 -2.24
N CYS A 10 -32.19 18.84 -2.13
CA CYS A 10 -33.32 19.62 -2.60
C CYS A 10 -33.07 20.11 -4.03
N ASP A 11 -34.02 19.91 -4.95
CA ASP A 11 -33.93 20.39 -6.34
C ASP A 11 -33.81 21.92 -6.45
N ALA A 12 -34.32 22.65 -5.46
CA ALA A 12 -34.40 24.12 -5.51
C ALA A 12 -33.18 24.83 -4.89
N CYS A 13 -32.71 24.37 -3.72
CA CYS A 13 -31.63 25.04 -2.98
C CYS A 13 -30.38 24.18 -2.75
N GLY A 14 -30.43 22.88 -3.08
CA GLY A 14 -29.29 21.96 -2.89
C GLY A 14 -29.05 21.49 -1.45
N SER A 15 -29.92 21.83 -0.50
CA SER A 15 -29.81 21.35 0.90
C SER A 15 -29.99 19.83 1.01
N LEU A 16 -29.37 19.22 2.02
CA LEU A 16 -29.50 17.79 2.29
C LEU A 16 -30.85 17.52 2.96
N LEU A 17 -31.66 16.65 2.36
CA LEU A 17 -32.99 16.30 2.87
C LEU A 17 -32.94 15.11 3.84
N PRO A 18 -33.84 15.06 4.84
CA PRO A 18 -33.92 13.95 5.77
C PRO A 18 -34.35 12.66 5.06
N ARG A 19 -33.82 11.53 5.54
CA ARG A 19 -34.20 10.21 5.03
C ARG A 19 -35.61 9.86 5.52
N ILE A 20 -36.53 9.59 4.59
CA ILE A 20 -37.88 9.14 4.91
C ILE A 20 -37.86 7.61 5.08
N VAL A 21 -38.62 7.12 6.07
CA VAL A 21 -38.90 5.68 6.20
C VAL A 21 -40.02 5.32 5.23
N PRO A 22 -39.85 4.30 4.35
CA PRO A 22 -40.90 3.89 3.42
C PRO A 22 -42.21 3.60 4.17
N GLY A 23 -43.29 4.30 3.81
CA GLY A 23 -44.63 4.09 4.37
C GLY A 23 -45.18 5.20 5.29
N GLU A 24 -44.38 6.20 5.70
CA GLU A 24 -44.88 7.32 6.52
C GLU A 24 -45.51 8.46 5.70
N ASN A 25 -45.03 8.70 4.47
CA ASN A 25 -45.53 9.78 3.62
C ASN A 25 -46.26 9.20 2.39
N LYS A 26 -47.52 9.61 2.20
CA LYS A 26 -48.42 9.04 1.18
C LYS A 26 -48.02 9.30 -0.28
N ASP A 27 -47.15 10.28 -0.53
CA ASP A 27 -46.85 10.78 -1.88
C ASP A 27 -45.35 10.77 -2.27
N ASP A 28 -44.48 10.12 -1.49
CA ASP A 28 -43.02 10.10 -1.72
C ASP A 28 -42.41 11.51 -1.92
N MET A 29 -42.97 12.54 -1.25
CA MET A 29 -42.47 13.92 -1.30
C MET A 29 -41.83 14.33 0.03
N VAL A 30 -40.68 14.98 -0.05
CA VAL A 30 -39.88 15.44 1.08
C VAL A 30 -39.86 16.96 1.08
N LYS A 31 -40.24 17.58 2.20
CA LYS A 31 -40.17 19.04 2.35
C LYS A 31 -38.75 19.46 2.74
N CYS A 32 -38.22 20.49 2.10
CA CYS A 32 -36.98 21.14 2.48
C CYS A 32 -37.21 22.16 3.61
N ASP A 33 -36.39 22.13 4.66
CA ASP A 33 -36.51 23.08 5.77
C ASP A 33 -35.93 24.47 5.44
N ASP A 34 -35.05 24.57 4.44
CA ASP A 34 -34.38 25.83 4.09
C ASP A 34 -35.17 26.67 3.08
N CYS A 35 -35.71 26.04 2.03
CA CYS A 35 -36.44 26.75 0.96
C CYS A 35 -37.92 26.39 0.90
N PHE A 36 -38.39 25.51 1.79
CA PHE A 36 -39.79 25.06 1.90
C PHE A 36 -40.37 24.40 0.64
N GLN A 37 -39.53 24.09 -0.36
CA GLN A 37 -39.93 23.36 -1.55
C GLN A 37 -40.01 21.85 -1.28
N TYR A 38 -40.87 21.18 -2.06
CA TYR A 38 -41.03 19.73 -1.99
C TYR A 38 -40.22 19.05 -3.08
N THR A 39 -39.50 17.98 -2.73
CA THR A 39 -38.69 17.18 -3.64
C THR A 39 -39.17 15.74 -3.61
N LYS A 40 -39.26 15.08 -4.77
CA LYS A 40 -39.64 13.67 -4.84
C LYS A 40 -38.50 12.79 -4.33
N ASP A 41 -38.81 11.83 -3.46
CA ASP A 41 -37.84 10.87 -2.98
C ASP A 41 -37.39 9.94 -4.12
N THR A 42 -36.09 10.00 -4.42
CA THR A 42 -35.42 9.14 -5.40
C THR A 42 -34.24 8.37 -4.77
N SER A 43 -34.20 8.32 -3.43
CA SER A 43 -33.13 7.73 -2.62
C SER A 43 -33.20 6.21 -2.49
N SER A 44 -34.24 5.57 -3.04
CA SER A 44 -34.48 4.12 -3.06
C SER A 44 -33.53 3.35 -4.00
N LYS A 45 -32.22 3.57 -3.83
CA LYS A 45 -31.17 2.86 -4.55
C LYS A 45 -30.46 1.88 -3.62
N VAL A 46 -30.23 0.67 -4.10
CA VAL A 46 -29.40 -0.33 -3.40
C VAL A 46 -27.94 0.12 -3.47
N ILE A 47 -27.30 0.29 -2.31
CA ILE A 47 -25.86 0.59 -2.23
C ILE A 47 -25.12 -0.69 -1.92
N THR A 48 -24.18 -1.05 -2.79
CA THR A 48 -23.24 -2.14 -2.55
C THR A 48 -21.88 -1.57 -2.15
N SER A 49 -21.46 -1.81 -0.91
CA SER A 49 -20.10 -1.52 -0.46
C SER A 49 -19.22 -2.77 -0.60
N LYS A 50 -17.94 -2.57 -0.93
CA LYS A 50 -16.93 -3.63 -0.96
C LYS A 50 -15.75 -3.22 -0.10
N SER A 51 -15.16 -4.17 0.61
CA SER A 51 -13.94 -3.94 1.39
C SER A 51 -12.79 -3.53 0.49
N LYS A 52 -11.90 -2.65 0.98
CA LYS A 52 -10.68 -2.27 0.25
C LYS A 52 -9.79 -3.49 -0.03
N PRO A 53 -9.04 -3.51 -1.14
CA PRO A 53 -8.06 -4.56 -1.43
C PRO A 53 -6.95 -4.70 -0.37
N SER A 54 -6.71 -3.70 0.45
CA SER A 54 -5.73 -3.74 1.54
C SER A 54 -6.35 -4.01 2.92
N ALA A 55 -7.67 -4.15 3.03
CA ALA A 55 -8.35 -4.31 4.32
C ALA A 55 -7.98 -5.60 5.05
N PHE A 56 -7.50 -6.61 4.31
CA PHE A 56 -7.10 -7.91 4.85
C PHE A 56 -5.75 -8.31 4.26
N PRO A 57 -4.63 -7.84 4.84
CA PRO A 57 -3.30 -8.28 4.42
C PRO A 57 -3.08 -9.73 4.87
N SER A 58 -2.68 -10.61 3.96
CA SER A 58 -2.37 -12.01 4.27
C SER A 58 -1.34 -12.60 3.29
N PRO A 59 -0.60 -13.65 3.67
CA PRO A 59 0.34 -14.32 2.77
C PRO A 59 -0.35 -14.87 1.51
N LEU A 60 -1.55 -15.41 1.65
CA LEU A 60 -2.36 -15.90 0.52
C LEU A 60 -2.73 -14.77 -0.45
N ARG A 61 -3.02 -13.59 0.08
CA ARG A 61 -3.34 -12.42 -0.74
C ARG A 61 -2.12 -11.83 -1.42
N ALA A 62 -0.97 -11.82 -0.73
CA ALA A 62 0.30 -11.41 -1.33
C ALA A 62 0.67 -12.29 -2.53
N LYS A 63 0.38 -13.61 -2.47
CA LYS A 63 0.55 -14.54 -3.61
C LYS A 63 -0.41 -14.28 -4.78
N HIS A 64 -1.46 -13.50 -4.57
CA HIS A 64 -2.44 -13.13 -5.59
C HIS A 64 -2.09 -11.81 -6.30
N SER A 65 -0.99 -11.17 -5.90
CA SER A 65 -0.43 -9.98 -6.54
C SER A 65 0.34 -10.36 -7.80
N GLU A 66 0.19 -9.59 -8.88
CA GLU A 66 0.97 -9.76 -10.11
C GLU A 66 2.45 -9.35 -9.93
N VAL A 67 2.72 -8.54 -8.90
CA VAL A 67 4.09 -8.14 -8.53
C VAL A 67 4.63 -9.12 -7.49
N GLN A 68 5.77 -9.72 -7.80
CA GLN A 68 6.53 -10.52 -6.84
C GLN A 68 7.08 -9.62 -5.73
N ALA A 69 6.69 -9.91 -4.50
CA ALA A 69 7.35 -9.35 -3.33
C ALA A 69 8.72 -10.04 -3.17
N ILE A 70 9.75 -9.44 -3.75
CA ILE A 70 11.13 -9.86 -3.53
C ILE A 70 11.57 -9.41 -2.13
N ASN A 71 12.18 -10.32 -1.36
CA ASN A 71 12.77 -9.95 -0.09
C ASN A 71 14.06 -9.17 -0.39
N ALA A 72 14.29 -8.08 0.34
CA ALA A 72 15.50 -7.27 0.16
C ALA A 72 16.77 -8.08 0.51
N GLU A 73 16.64 -9.10 1.37
CA GLU A 73 17.73 -10.02 1.70
C GLU A 73 18.14 -10.92 0.52
N ASP A 74 17.22 -11.23 -0.40
CA ASP A 74 17.50 -12.06 -1.58
C ASP A 74 18.23 -11.27 -2.69
N LEU A 75 18.17 -9.93 -2.63
CA LEU A 75 18.89 -9.02 -3.51
C LEU A 75 20.30 -8.71 -2.98
N GLN A 76 21.05 -9.72 -2.54
CA GLN A 76 22.47 -9.52 -2.24
C GLN A 76 23.23 -9.22 -3.54
N VAL A 77 23.33 -7.93 -3.88
CA VAL A 77 24.20 -7.40 -4.93
C VAL A 77 25.63 -7.41 -4.40
N GLU A 78 26.19 -8.61 -4.23
CA GLU A 78 27.60 -8.75 -3.89
C GLU A 78 28.40 -8.99 -5.17
N ALA A 79 29.42 -8.16 -5.39
CA ALA A 79 30.30 -8.31 -6.54
C ALA A 79 31.36 -9.39 -6.26
N VAL A 80 31.89 -10.03 -7.29
CA VAL A 80 32.93 -11.07 -7.16
C VAL A 80 34.31 -10.45 -7.40
N ILE A 81 35.30 -10.87 -6.61
CA ILE A 81 36.71 -10.47 -6.76
C ILE A 81 37.63 -11.70 -6.70
N SER A 82 38.73 -11.65 -7.46
CA SER A 82 39.79 -12.67 -7.43
C SER A 82 40.66 -12.51 -6.18
N ARG A 83 40.24 -13.13 -5.08
CA ARG A 83 40.97 -13.21 -3.80
C ARG A 83 40.83 -14.61 -3.24
N GLU A 84 41.96 -15.19 -2.86
CA GLU A 84 41.99 -16.53 -2.28
C GLU A 84 41.40 -16.54 -0.86
N CYS A 85 40.45 -17.45 -0.60
CA CYS A 85 39.89 -17.64 0.73
C CYS A 85 40.87 -18.38 1.64
N PRO A 86 41.21 -17.85 2.83
CA PRO A 86 42.19 -18.48 3.73
C PRO A 86 41.71 -19.81 4.34
N GLU A 87 40.41 -20.10 4.31
CA GLU A 87 39.84 -21.31 4.91
C GLU A 87 39.68 -22.44 3.88
N CYS A 88 39.11 -22.15 2.71
CA CYS A 88 38.80 -23.17 1.69
C CYS A 88 39.59 -23.03 0.38
N HIS A 89 40.53 -22.08 0.28
CA HIS A 89 41.45 -21.88 -0.85
C HIS A 89 40.75 -21.69 -2.21
N ARG A 90 39.50 -21.19 -2.21
CA ARG A 90 38.81 -20.78 -3.44
C ARG A 90 39.46 -19.50 -3.96
N PRO A 91 39.62 -19.35 -5.29
CA PRO A 91 40.27 -18.17 -5.89
C PRO A 91 39.39 -16.92 -5.93
N GLU A 92 38.08 -17.06 -5.68
CA GLU A 92 37.10 -15.99 -5.77
C GLU A 92 36.31 -15.84 -4.46
N MET A 93 36.01 -14.58 -4.13
CA MET A 93 35.18 -14.21 -2.99
C MET A 93 34.19 -13.11 -3.37
N PHE A 94 33.06 -13.08 -2.69
CA PHE A 94 32.12 -11.98 -2.78
C PHE A 94 32.61 -10.81 -1.94
N TYR A 95 32.37 -9.58 -2.39
CA TYR A 95 32.67 -8.38 -1.62
C TYR A 95 31.58 -7.31 -1.76
N HIS A 96 31.48 -6.49 -0.72
CA HIS A 96 30.74 -5.23 -0.76
C HIS A 96 31.46 -4.20 0.10
N THR A 97 31.28 -2.92 -0.25
CA THR A 97 31.93 -1.81 0.45
C THR A 97 30.90 -0.98 1.19
N LYS A 98 31.21 -0.59 2.43
CA LYS A 98 30.37 0.31 3.21
C LYS A 98 31.23 1.30 3.97
N GLN A 99 30.87 2.58 3.95
CA GLN A 99 31.55 3.56 4.78
C GLN A 99 31.02 3.44 6.22
N LEU A 100 31.91 3.14 7.16
CA LEU A 100 31.58 3.02 8.59
C LEU A 100 32.18 4.13 9.43
N ARG A 101 33.12 4.90 8.88
CA ARG A 101 33.90 5.92 9.60
C ARG A 101 33.75 7.29 8.94
N SER A 102 34.54 8.25 9.41
CA SER A 102 34.55 9.61 8.87
C SER A 102 34.79 9.58 7.36
N ALA A 103 34.28 10.60 6.66
CA ALA A 103 34.43 10.73 5.21
C ALA A 103 35.91 10.86 4.75
N ASP A 104 36.82 11.19 5.67
CA ASP A 104 38.25 11.33 5.43
C ASP A 104 39.02 9.99 5.47
N GLU A 105 38.36 8.90 5.90
CA GLU A 105 38.94 7.55 5.94
C GLU A 105 38.50 6.70 4.74
N GLY A 106 39.34 5.74 4.36
CA GLY A 106 39.01 4.78 3.31
C GLY A 106 37.79 3.92 3.65
N THR A 107 37.13 3.40 2.62
CA THR A 107 35.94 2.57 2.80
C THR A 107 36.28 1.21 3.39
N THR A 108 35.43 0.72 4.29
CA THR A 108 35.52 -0.66 4.77
C THR A 108 35.00 -1.63 3.71
N VAL A 109 35.81 -2.65 3.39
CA VAL A 109 35.48 -3.74 2.47
C VAL A 109 35.13 -4.98 3.27
N PHE A 110 33.95 -5.53 3.01
CA PHE A 110 33.48 -6.78 3.58
C PHE A 110 33.64 -7.88 2.53
N TYR A 111 34.33 -8.96 2.90
CA TYR A 111 34.47 -10.14 2.06
C TYR A 111 33.63 -11.30 2.62
N ARG A 112 33.05 -12.09 1.73
CA ARG A 112 32.31 -13.31 2.05
C ARG A 112 32.69 -14.41 1.08
N CYS A 113 33.10 -15.56 1.61
CA CYS A 113 33.29 -16.76 0.80
C CYS A 113 32.02 -17.62 0.81
N GLU A 114 31.82 -18.43 -0.23
CA GLU A 114 30.77 -19.46 -0.28
C GLU A 114 30.86 -20.49 0.86
N CYS A 115 32.04 -20.74 1.42
CA CYS A 115 32.19 -21.65 2.57
C CYS A 115 31.64 -21.08 3.89
N GLY A 116 31.24 -19.81 3.91
CA GLY A 116 30.75 -19.12 5.10
C GLY A 116 31.79 -18.21 5.78
N PHE A 117 33.06 -18.25 5.35
CA PHE A 117 34.11 -17.35 5.85
C PHE A 117 33.77 -15.88 5.56
N LYS A 118 33.94 -15.01 6.55
CA LYS A 118 33.72 -13.57 6.45
C LYS A 118 34.94 -12.82 6.96
N ASP A 119 35.35 -11.80 6.22
CA ASP A 119 36.50 -10.96 6.57
C ASP A 119 36.17 -9.48 6.36
N VAL A 120 36.84 -8.61 7.10
CA VAL A 120 36.63 -7.16 7.06
C VAL A 120 37.98 -6.47 6.93
N GLN A 121 38.17 -5.78 5.81
CA GLN A 121 39.37 -5.00 5.57
C GLN A 121 39.04 -3.51 5.62
N ASN A 122 39.72 -2.78 6.49
CA ASN A 122 39.69 -1.32 6.49
C ASN A 122 40.84 -0.82 5.62
N ASN A 123 40.52 0.05 4.67
CA ASN A 123 41.49 0.68 3.79
C ASN A 123 41.80 2.10 4.27
#